data_AF-A0A1H1RK79-F1
#
_entry.id   AF-A0A1H1RK79-F1
#
_cell.length_a   1.000
_cell.length_b   1.000
_cell.length_c   1.000
_cell.angle_alpha   90.00
_cell.angle_beta   90.00
_cell.angle_gamma   90.00
#
_symmetry.space_group_name_H-M   'P 1'
#
loop_
_entity.id
_entity.type
_entity.pdbx_description
1 polymer ?
#
loop_
_entity_poly.entity_id
_entity_poly.type
_entity_poly.pdbx_seq_one_letter_code
_entity_poly.pdbx_strand_id
1 'polypeptide(L)'
;MSQSKRLSGALSSYWYRARSWNPALPESIPEAWAFGATTEHADELLALVLDGTKTGTASALWDIEADGEPVPEAGELSIILDGRSRPSALIETTAIDIVPFSEVTADHARSEGEGDRTLAAWREIHERFWTEYGRRGFSPQMPVVCERFRLIFGAHGEAPESESGDDSRGENA
;
A
#
# COMPACT_ATOMS: atom_id res chain seq x y z
N MET A 1 -9.23 5.96 -28.94
CA MET A 1 -9.44 4.87 -27.94
C MET A 1 -9.67 5.52 -26.59
N SER A 2 -10.79 5.23 -25.92
CA SER A 2 -11.14 5.84 -24.62
C SER A 2 -10.18 5.40 -23.50
N GLN A 3 -9.91 6.28 -22.53
CA GLN A 3 -9.00 6.02 -21.40
C GLN A 3 -9.37 4.74 -20.63
N SER A 4 -10.66 4.51 -20.40
CA SER A 4 -11.18 3.30 -19.73
C SER A 4 -10.79 1.99 -20.45
N LYS A 5 -10.78 1.98 -21.79
CA LYS A 5 -10.38 0.79 -22.57
C LYS A 5 -8.87 0.54 -22.53
N ARG A 6 -8.05 1.58 -22.32
CA ARG A 6 -6.59 1.47 -22.18
C ARG A 6 -6.21 0.94 -20.79
N LEU A 7 -6.88 1.43 -19.74
CA LEU A 7 -6.72 0.95 -18.36
C LEU A 7 -7.02 -0.55 -18.26
N SER A 8 -8.15 -0.99 -18.81
CA SER A 8 -8.53 -2.42 -18.85
C SER A 8 -7.47 -3.29 -19.55
N GLY A 9 -6.83 -2.80 -20.62
CA GLY A 9 -5.78 -3.53 -21.34
C GLY A 9 -4.45 -3.61 -20.57
N ALA A 10 -4.01 -2.51 -19.97
CA ALA A 10 -2.79 -2.49 -19.16
C ALA A 10 -2.92 -3.36 -17.91
N LEU A 11 -4.06 -3.29 -17.24
CA LEU A 11 -4.38 -4.09 -16.06
C LEU A 11 -4.40 -5.60 -16.38
N SER A 12 -5.05 -5.98 -17.49
CA SER A 12 -5.08 -7.38 -17.93
C SER A 12 -3.68 -7.91 -18.25
N SER A 13 -2.84 -7.11 -18.91
CA SER A 13 -1.45 -7.49 -19.25
C SER A 13 -0.59 -7.64 -18.00
N TYR A 14 -0.70 -6.71 -17.05
CA TYR A 14 -0.01 -6.77 -15.78
C TYR A 14 -0.43 -8.01 -14.97
N TRP A 15 -1.74 -8.24 -14.85
CA TRP A 15 -2.26 -9.40 -14.13
C TRP A 15 -1.83 -10.73 -14.75
N TYR A 16 -1.86 -10.81 -16.08
CA TYR A 16 -1.36 -11.99 -16.79
C TYR A 16 0.12 -12.27 -16.46
N ARG A 17 0.97 -11.23 -16.39
CA ARG A 17 2.37 -11.38 -15.99
C ARG A 17 2.50 -11.87 -14.54
N ALA A 18 1.76 -11.27 -13.60
CA ALA A 18 1.78 -11.67 -12.20
C ALA A 18 1.38 -13.16 -12.05
N ARG A 19 0.30 -13.61 -12.71
CA ARG A 19 -0.13 -15.01 -12.70
C ARG A 19 0.82 -15.96 -13.43
N SER A 20 1.50 -15.48 -14.47
CA SER A 20 2.54 -16.27 -15.15
C SER A 20 3.74 -16.51 -14.25
N TRP A 21 4.09 -15.53 -13.40
CA TRP A 21 5.14 -15.67 -12.39
C TRP A 21 4.69 -16.54 -11.20
N ASN A 22 3.46 -16.35 -10.71
CA ASN A 22 2.85 -17.18 -9.67
C ASN A 22 1.47 -17.71 -10.08
N PRO A 23 1.40 -18.95 -10.61
CA PRO A 23 0.14 -19.57 -11.04
C PRO A 23 -0.88 -19.82 -9.92
N ALA A 24 -0.47 -19.71 -8.64
CA ALA A 24 -1.38 -19.86 -7.49
C ALA A 24 -2.23 -18.60 -7.23
N LEU A 25 -1.91 -17.47 -7.86
CA LEU A 25 -2.73 -16.25 -7.80
C LEU A 25 -4.13 -16.51 -8.41
N PRO A 26 -5.19 -15.87 -7.86
CA PRO A 26 -6.57 -16.10 -8.27
C PRO A 26 -6.80 -15.75 -9.75
N GLU A 27 -7.89 -16.24 -10.34
CA GLU A 27 -8.21 -15.92 -11.73
C GLU A 27 -8.68 -14.47 -11.90
N SER A 28 -9.48 -13.99 -10.95
CA SER A 28 -10.01 -12.62 -10.93
C SER A 28 -8.90 -11.60 -10.74
N ILE A 29 -8.98 -10.50 -11.48
CA ILE A 29 -8.12 -9.34 -11.28
C ILE A 29 -8.54 -8.67 -9.96
N PRO A 30 -7.61 -8.46 -9.00
CA PRO A 30 -7.90 -7.75 -7.76
C PRO A 30 -8.24 -6.28 -8.01
N GLU A 31 -8.71 -5.59 -6.97
CA GLU A 31 -8.94 -4.15 -7.06
C GLU A 31 -7.66 -3.40 -7.41
N ALA A 32 -7.80 -2.29 -8.14
CA ALA A 32 -6.68 -1.46 -8.56
C ALA A 32 -6.89 0.00 -8.17
N TRP A 33 -5.98 0.54 -7.36
CA TRP A 33 -6.05 1.89 -6.80
C TRP A 33 -4.65 2.52 -6.68
N ALA A 34 -4.59 3.81 -6.40
CA ALA A 34 -3.32 4.55 -6.26
C ALA A 34 -3.23 5.15 -4.85
N PHE A 35 -2.03 5.20 -4.29
CA PHE A 35 -1.82 5.87 -3.01
C PHE A 35 -1.96 7.39 -3.12
N GLY A 36 -2.40 8.00 -2.02
CA GLY A 36 -2.52 9.45 -1.90
C GLY A 36 -3.62 10.07 -2.77
N ALA A 37 -3.62 11.39 -2.85
CA ALA A 37 -4.67 12.18 -3.52
C ALA A 37 -4.21 12.85 -4.82
N THR A 38 -2.91 12.82 -5.14
CA THR A 38 -2.31 13.48 -6.30
C THR A 38 -1.47 12.52 -7.12
N THR A 39 -1.17 12.90 -8.37
CA THR A 39 -0.32 12.09 -9.25
C THR A 39 1.09 11.92 -8.69
N GLU A 40 1.61 12.96 -8.07
CA GLU A 40 2.92 12.99 -7.41
C GLU A 40 2.94 12.08 -6.19
N HIS A 41 1.91 12.13 -5.33
CA HIS A 41 1.81 11.22 -4.19
C HIS A 41 1.77 9.76 -4.64
N ALA A 42 1.00 9.45 -5.69
CA ALA A 42 0.92 8.10 -6.21
C ALA A 42 2.29 7.58 -6.68
N ASP A 43 3.06 8.39 -7.42
CA ASP A 43 4.40 8.02 -7.88
C ASP A 43 5.40 7.87 -6.72
N GLU A 44 5.41 8.82 -5.77
CA GLU A 44 6.33 8.82 -4.63
C GLU A 44 6.07 7.65 -3.67
N LEU A 45 4.81 7.40 -3.32
CA LEU A 45 4.43 6.32 -2.39
C LEU A 45 4.60 4.94 -3.03
N LEU A 46 4.31 4.81 -4.32
CA LEU A 46 4.59 3.57 -5.05
C LEU A 46 6.09 3.26 -5.10
N ALA A 47 6.95 4.27 -5.25
CA ALA A 47 8.40 4.05 -5.22
C ALA A 47 8.85 3.43 -3.89
N LEU A 48 8.32 3.92 -2.76
CA LEU A 48 8.58 3.36 -1.43
C LEU A 48 8.07 1.92 -1.29
N VAL A 49 6.95 1.58 -1.93
CA VAL A 49 6.45 0.19 -1.94
C VAL A 49 7.39 -0.71 -2.75
N LEU A 50 7.81 -0.26 -3.93
CA LEU A 50 8.68 -1.03 -4.82
C LEU A 50 10.09 -1.26 -4.25
N ASP A 51 10.60 -0.33 -3.46
CA ASP A 51 11.89 -0.48 -2.77
C ASP A 51 11.80 -1.28 -1.44
N GLY A 52 10.59 -1.62 -1.00
CA GLY A 52 10.32 -2.38 0.22
C GLY A 52 10.29 -1.55 1.51
N THR A 53 10.43 -0.24 1.42
CA THR A 53 10.31 0.70 2.55
C THR A 53 8.89 0.77 3.09
N LYS A 54 7.91 0.97 2.20
CA LYS A 54 6.50 1.12 2.57
C LYS A 54 5.85 -0.27 2.57
N THR A 55 5.45 -0.69 3.77
CA THR A 55 4.82 -1.98 4.07
C THR A 55 3.55 -1.80 4.92
N GLY A 56 3.07 -0.57 5.03
CA GLY A 56 1.81 -0.23 5.66
C GLY A 56 1.18 1.00 5.03
N THR A 57 -0.12 1.13 5.22
CA THR A 57 -0.92 2.29 4.81
C THR A 57 -2.01 2.56 5.83
N ALA A 58 -2.50 3.79 5.86
CA ALA A 58 -3.63 4.18 6.67
C ALA A 58 -4.77 4.75 5.83
N SER A 59 -6.01 4.41 6.21
CA SER A 59 -7.23 4.98 5.67
C SER A 59 -8.18 5.39 6.80
N ALA A 60 -9.04 6.38 6.55
CA ALA A 60 -10.06 6.76 7.51
C ALA A 60 -11.24 5.79 7.41
N LEU A 61 -11.60 5.11 8.50
CA LEU A 61 -12.75 4.20 8.50
C LEU A 61 -14.03 4.94 8.11
N TRP A 62 -14.17 6.21 8.50
CA TRP A 62 -15.33 7.01 8.11
C TRP A 62 -15.44 7.25 6.62
N ASP A 63 -14.32 7.36 5.91
CA ASP A 63 -14.33 7.58 4.47
C ASP A 63 -14.75 6.28 3.77
N ILE A 64 -14.19 5.14 4.19
CA ILE A 64 -14.61 3.79 3.75
C ILE A 64 -16.12 3.58 3.95
N GLU A 65 -16.62 3.85 5.15
CA GLU A 65 -18.06 3.70 5.47
C GLU A 65 -18.94 4.65 4.63
N ALA A 66 -18.48 5.87 4.37
CA ALA A 66 -19.21 6.85 3.58
C ALA A 66 -19.27 6.48 2.10
N ASP A 67 -18.24 5.79 1.60
CA ASP A 67 -18.19 5.24 0.23
C ASP A 67 -18.94 3.91 0.10
N GLY A 68 -19.37 3.33 1.22
CA GLY A 68 -20.07 2.05 1.25
C GLY A 68 -19.15 0.88 0.91
N GLU A 69 -17.85 1.06 1.08
CA GLU A 69 -16.81 0.07 0.84
C GLU A 69 -16.61 -0.80 2.09
N PRO A 70 -16.26 -2.08 1.92
CA PRO A 70 -15.86 -2.91 3.06
C PRO A 70 -14.49 -2.48 3.58
N VAL A 71 -14.23 -2.71 4.87
CA VAL A 71 -12.86 -2.63 5.39
C VAL A 71 -12.04 -3.77 4.78
N PRO A 72 -10.79 -3.53 4.34
CA PRO A 72 -9.94 -4.57 3.78
C PRO A 72 -9.71 -5.74 4.75
N GLU A 73 -9.44 -6.92 4.21
CA GLU A 73 -9.18 -8.13 5.00
C GLU A 73 -7.74 -8.66 4.81
N ALA A 74 -7.21 -9.34 5.83
CA ALA A 74 -5.92 -10.03 5.68
C ALA A 74 -6.01 -11.15 4.63
N GLY A 75 -5.02 -11.21 3.74
CA GLY A 75 -4.99 -12.07 2.55
C GLY A 75 -5.55 -11.40 1.29
N GLU A 76 -6.13 -10.21 1.39
CA GLU A 76 -6.64 -9.48 0.25
C GLU A 76 -5.52 -8.96 -0.65
N LEU A 77 -5.71 -9.09 -1.96
CA LEU A 77 -4.77 -8.62 -2.97
C LEU A 77 -5.22 -7.26 -3.52
N SER A 78 -4.27 -6.37 -3.74
CA SER A 78 -4.50 -5.07 -4.37
C SER A 78 -3.43 -4.77 -5.40
N ILE A 79 -3.83 -4.20 -6.55
CA ILE A 79 -2.93 -3.69 -7.58
C ILE A 79 -2.74 -2.19 -7.37
N ILE A 80 -1.51 -1.78 -7.10
CA ILE A 80 -1.15 -0.37 -6.93
C ILE A 80 -0.78 0.24 -8.28
N LEU A 81 -1.44 1.35 -8.58
CA LEU A 81 -1.25 2.16 -9.77
C LEU A 81 -0.26 3.30 -9.52
N ASP A 82 0.47 3.69 -10.56
CA ASP A 82 1.28 4.92 -10.58
C ASP A 82 0.41 6.17 -10.79
N GLY A 83 1.02 7.36 -10.73
CA GLY A 83 0.36 8.65 -10.96
C GLY A 83 -0.21 8.83 -12.37
N ARG A 84 0.08 7.90 -13.30
CA ARG A 84 -0.48 7.85 -14.65
C ARG A 84 -1.49 6.71 -14.81
N SER A 85 -1.97 6.17 -13.68
CA SER A 85 -2.91 5.07 -13.58
C SER A 85 -2.43 3.78 -14.24
N ARG A 86 -1.12 3.50 -14.23
CA ARG A 86 -0.53 2.26 -14.75
C ARG A 86 -0.24 1.29 -13.61
N PRO A 87 -0.66 0.02 -13.71
CA PRO A 87 -0.42 -0.98 -12.68
C PRO A 87 1.06 -1.28 -12.55
N SER A 88 1.56 -1.21 -11.31
CA SER A 88 3.00 -1.23 -11.04
C SER A 88 3.40 -2.10 -9.87
N ALA A 89 2.52 -2.33 -8.89
CA ALA A 89 2.76 -3.28 -7.81
C ALA A 89 1.52 -4.12 -7.51
N LEU A 90 1.72 -5.34 -7.04
CA LEU A 90 0.72 -6.22 -6.47
C LEU A 90 1.10 -6.42 -5.01
N ILE A 91 0.22 -6.02 -4.11
CA ILE A 91 0.41 -6.19 -2.67
C ILE A 91 -0.61 -7.16 -2.11
N GLU A 92 -0.26 -7.78 -0.98
CA GLU A 92 -1.18 -8.57 -0.17
C GLU A 92 -1.24 -7.95 1.23
N THR A 93 -2.45 -7.64 1.70
CA THR A 93 -2.70 -7.19 3.06
C THR A 93 -2.41 -8.34 4.02
N THR A 94 -1.56 -8.11 5.02
CA THR A 94 -1.11 -9.13 5.98
C THR A 94 -1.70 -8.96 7.37
N ALA A 95 -2.09 -7.73 7.73
CA ALA A 95 -2.75 -7.43 8.99
C ALA A 95 -3.56 -6.14 8.89
N ILE A 96 -4.62 -6.07 9.68
CA ILE A 96 -5.47 -4.89 9.85
C ILE A 96 -5.60 -4.62 11.34
N ASP A 97 -5.45 -3.37 11.72
CA ASP A 97 -5.81 -2.87 13.05
C ASP A 97 -6.65 -1.60 12.88
N ILE A 98 -7.62 -1.38 13.77
CA ILE A 98 -8.46 -0.18 13.74
C ILE A 98 -8.32 0.52 15.08
N VAL A 99 -7.63 1.66 15.06
CA VAL A 99 -7.32 2.44 16.26
C VAL A 99 -7.69 3.91 16.06
N PRO A 100 -7.94 4.68 17.13
CA PRO A 100 -7.99 6.13 17.03
C PRO A 100 -6.68 6.68 16.44
N PHE A 101 -6.75 7.74 15.63
CA PHE A 101 -5.57 8.42 15.08
C PHE A 101 -4.49 8.72 16.13
N SER A 102 -4.91 9.19 17.31
CA SER A 102 -4.01 9.50 18.42
C SER A 102 -3.27 8.27 18.98
N GLU A 103 -3.80 7.07 18.78
CA GLU A 103 -3.26 5.78 19.25
C GLU A 103 -2.45 5.03 18.19
N VAL A 104 -2.35 5.56 16.97
CA VAL A 104 -1.47 4.99 15.93
C VAL A 104 -0.03 4.92 16.46
N THR A 105 0.55 3.74 16.30
CA THR A 105 1.85 3.42 16.91
C THR A 105 3.01 3.91 16.06
N ALA A 106 4.16 4.14 16.70
CA ALA A 106 5.40 4.46 16.00
C ALA A 106 5.87 3.33 15.07
N ASP A 107 5.48 2.08 15.35
CA ASP A 107 5.78 0.94 14.50
C ASP A 107 4.98 0.99 13.19
N HIS A 108 3.69 1.33 13.26
CA HIS A 108 2.88 1.56 12.06
C HIS A 108 3.39 2.75 11.25
N ALA A 109 3.66 3.88 11.90
CA ALA A 109 4.23 5.06 11.24
C ALA A 109 5.54 4.74 10.50
N ARG A 110 6.42 3.93 11.09
CA ARG A 110 7.67 3.51 10.45
C ARG A 110 7.43 2.66 9.20
N SER A 111 6.39 1.83 9.23
CA SER A 111 6.04 0.94 8.12
C SER A 111 5.45 1.67 6.92
N GLU A 112 4.86 2.84 7.13
CA GLU A 112 4.38 3.69 6.04
C GLU A 112 5.54 4.31 5.25
N GLY A 113 6.73 4.39 5.85
CA GLY A 113 7.96 4.73 5.13
C GLY A 113 8.11 6.19 4.71
N GLU A 114 7.10 7.02 4.95
CA GLU A 114 7.01 8.42 4.56
C GLU A 114 7.83 9.37 5.47
N GLY A 115 8.24 10.51 4.91
CA GLY A 115 9.01 11.52 5.64
C GLY A 115 10.29 10.96 6.24
N ASP A 116 10.53 11.24 7.53
CA ASP A 116 11.66 10.71 8.30
C ASP A 116 11.32 9.40 9.05
N ARG A 117 10.17 8.79 8.75
CA ARG A 117 9.65 7.56 9.37
C ARG A 117 9.40 7.66 10.88
N THR A 118 9.24 8.88 11.40
CA THR A 118 8.85 9.10 12.79
C THR A 118 7.34 9.20 12.95
N LEU A 119 6.83 8.88 14.14
CA LEU A 119 5.42 9.07 14.47
C LEU A 119 5.00 10.56 14.39
N ALA A 120 5.92 11.49 14.67
CA ALA A 120 5.66 12.91 14.58
C ALA A 120 5.40 13.33 13.13
N ALA A 121 6.29 12.95 12.21
CA ALA A 121 6.10 13.22 10.78
C ALA A 121 4.84 12.55 10.23
N TRP A 122 4.59 11.29 10.63
CA TRP A 122 3.37 10.57 10.24
C TRP A 122 2.12 11.35 10.64
N ARG A 123 2.04 11.83 11.90
CA ARG A 123 0.90 12.61 12.38
C ARG A 123 0.72 13.90 11.61
N GLU A 124 1.79 14.65 11.36
CA GLU A 124 1.73 15.91 10.60
C GLU A 124 1.26 15.70 9.16
N ILE A 125 1.78 14.66 8.49
CA ILE A 125 1.42 14.32 7.11
C ILE A 125 -0.07 13.94 7.04
N HIS A 126 -0.51 13.04 7.92
CA HIS A 126 -1.86 12.49 7.88
C HIS A 126 -2.93 13.46 8.39
N GLU A 127 -2.63 14.28 9.41
CA GLU A 127 -3.51 15.37 9.85
C GLU A 127 -3.79 16.35 8.71
N ARG A 128 -2.74 16.76 7.98
CA ARG A 128 -2.89 17.60 6.80
C ARG A 128 -3.69 16.90 5.72
N PHE A 129 -3.37 15.63 5.42
CA PHE A 129 -4.06 14.85 4.40
C PHE A 129 -5.57 14.78 4.66
N TRP A 130 -5.99 14.34 5.86
CA TRP A 130 -7.42 14.24 6.17
C TRP A 130 -8.10 15.59 6.36
N THR A 131 -7.38 16.65 6.74
CA THR A 131 -7.92 18.01 6.74
C THR A 131 -8.28 18.48 5.33
N GLU A 132 -7.46 18.14 4.33
CA GLU A 132 -7.62 18.61 2.95
C GLU A 132 -8.53 17.70 2.11
N TYR A 133 -8.39 16.38 2.28
CA TYR A 133 -9.00 15.37 1.40
C TYR A 133 -10.02 14.46 2.10
N GLY A 134 -10.07 14.42 3.43
CA GLY A 134 -10.98 13.55 4.17
C GLY A 134 -12.43 14.03 4.07
N ARG A 135 -13.40 13.11 3.96
CA ARG A 135 -14.81 13.48 3.77
C ARG A 135 -15.40 14.22 4.97
N ARG A 136 -14.90 13.89 6.16
CA ARG A 136 -15.33 14.47 7.45
C ARG A 136 -14.27 15.38 8.07
N GLY A 137 -13.16 15.61 7.37
CA GLY A 137 -12.00 16.30 7.92
C GLY A 137 -11.26 15.47 8.98
N PHE A 138 -10.19 16.05 9.50
CA PHE A 138 -9.37 15.46 10.55
C PHE A 138 -10.02 15.52 11.93
N SER A 139 -9.82 14.46 12.73
CA SER A 139 -10.05 14.45 14.16
C SER A 139 -9.03 13.52 14.84
N PRO A 140 -8.47 13.88 16.01
CA PRO A 140 -7.52 13.00 16.70
C PRO A 140 -8.16 11.68 17.17
N GLN A 141 -9.49 11.61 17.25
CA GLN A 141 -10.23 10.40 17.63
C GLN A 141 -10.91 9.73 16.42
N MET A 142 -10.58 10.15 15.19
CA MET A 142 -11.09 9.44 14.02
C MET A 142 -10.53 8.00 14.01
N PRO A 143 -11.37 6.99 13.75
CA PRO A 143 -10.91 5.62 13.57
C PRO A 143 -10.11 5.52 12.28
N VAL A 144 -8.87 5.06 12.42
CA VAL A 144 -7.93 4.83 11.33
C VAL A 144 -7.82 3.33 11.13
N VAL A 145 -8.02 2.86 9.91
CA VAL A 145 -7.70 1.51 9.49
C VAL A 145 -6.22 1.49 9.13
N CYS A 146 -5.43 0.84 9.99
CA CYS A 146 -4.00 0.64 9.82
C CYS A 146 -3.76 -0.70 9.16
N GLU A 147 -3.33 -0.68 7.90
CA GLU A 147 -3.04 -1.87 7.13
C GLU A 147 -1.54 -2.16 7.13
N ARG A 148 -1.18 -3.44 7.25
CA ARG A 148 0.12 -3.96 6.86
C ARG A 148 -0.02 -4.74 5.59
N PHE A 149 0.98 -4.67 4.73
CA PHE A 149 1.01 -5.42 3.50
C PHE A 149 2.42 -5.84 3.14
N ARG A 150 2.52 -6.76 2.18
CA ARG A 150 3.78 -7.14 1.54
C ARG A 150 3.67 -7.00 0.03
N LEU A 151 4.78 -6.63 -0.61
CA LEU A 151 4.90 -6.65 -2.06
C LEU A 151 4.98 -8.10 -2.55
N ILE A 152 4.11 -8.48 -3.47
CA ILE A 152 4.07 -9.79 -4.13
C ILE A 152 4.73 -9.73 -5.50
N PHE A 153 4.45 -8.69 -6.28
CA PHE A 153 4.97 -8.57 -7.65
C PHE A 153 5.14 -7.10 -8.05
N GLY A 154 6.31 -6.74 -8.61
CA GLY A 154 6.59 -5.41 -9.12
C GLY A 154 6.56 -5.33 -10.64
N ALA A 155 6.46 -4.12 -11.20
CA ALA A 155 6.45 -3.88 -12.64
C ALA A 155 7.66 -4.50 -13.36
N HIS A 156 8.81 -4.60 -12.68
CA HIS A 156 10.06 -5.17 -13.19
C HIS A 156 10.25 -6.68 -12.96
N GLY A 157 9.28 -7.38 -12.37
CA GLY A 157 9.20 -8.85 -12.42
C GLY A 157 9.72 -9.63 -11.22
N GLU A 158 10.29 -8.99 -10.20
CA GLU A 158 10.71 -9.64 -8.95
C GLU A 158 10.59 -8.64 -7.80
N ALA A 159 10.13 -9.10 -6.63
CA ALA A 159 10.23 -8.35 -5.38
C ALA A 159 11.68 -8.43 -4.88
N PRO A 160 12.21 -7.39 -4.19
CA PRO A 160 13.53 -7.50 -3.59
C PRO A 160 13.54 -8.65 -2.58
N GLU A 161 14.45 -9.61 -2.76
CA GLU A 161 14.66 -10.68 -1.79
C GLU A 161 15.05 -10.05 -0.45
N SER A 162 14.24 -10.30 0.59
CA SER A 162 14.61 -9.94 1.96
C SER A 162 15.82 -10.79 2.36
N GLU A 163 17.01 -10.20 2.42
CA GLU A 163 18.20 -10.85 2.96
C GLU A 163 17.96 -11.16 4.45
N SER A 164 17.50 -12.38 4.72
CA SER A 164 17.61 -12.99 6.03
C SER A 164 19.09 -13.35 6.23
N GLY A 165 19.77 -12.57 7.07
CA GLY A 165 21.16 -12.80 7.43
C GLY A 165 21.33 -14.15 8.11
N ASP A 166 21.83 -15.12 7.37
CA ASP A 166 22.43 -16.34 7.92
C ASP A 166 23.88 -16.00 8.32
N ASP A 167 24.02 -15.44 9.53
CA ASP A 167 25.30 -15.37 10.23
C ASP A 167 25.58 -16.73 10.88
N SER A 168 26.18 -17.63 10.11
CA SER A 168 26.82 -18.81 10.70
C SER A 168 27.98 -19.35 9.84
N ARG A 169 29.21 -18.95 10.23
CA ARG A 169 30.49 -19.70 10.12
C ARG A 169 31.54 -18.85 10.83
N GLY A 170 31.84 -19.09 12.11
CA GLY A 170 32.44 -20.34 12.57
C GLY A 170 33.95 -20.24 12.40
N GLU A 171 34.61 -19.60 13.36
CA GLU A 171 36.07 -19.61 13.53
C GLU A 171 36.61 -21.03 13.44
N ASN A 172 37.66 -21.23 12.64
CA ASN A 172 38.52 -22.39 12.75
C ASN A 172 39.97 -22.00 12.42
N ALA A 173 40.80 -22.21 13.45
CA ALA A 173 42.26 -22.37 13.47
C ALA A 173 43.16 -21.14 13.26
#